data_AF-A0A6P0XRP5-F1
#
_entry.id   AF-A0A6P0XRP5-F1
#
_cell.length_a   1.000
_cell.length_b   1.000
_cell.length_c   1.000
_cell.angle_alpha   90.00
_cell.angle_beta   90.00
_cell.angle_gamma   90.00
#
_symmetry.space_group_name_H-M   'P 1'
#
loop_
_entity.id
_entity.type
_entity.pdbx_description
1 polymer ?
#
loop_
_entity_poly.entity_id
_entity_poly.type
_entity_poly.pdbx_seq_one_letter_code
_entity_poly.pdbx_strand_id
1 'polypeptide(L)'
;EISQKDAEISQKDTEISQKDTEISQKDVQIKQALLLAIEMGFKLKFGDEYVGILSEISAINDVKLLERIVTQIPQISSMDELRKLYSE
;
A
#
# COMPACT_ATOMS: atom_id res chain seq x y z
N GLU A 1 29.63 33.89 9.00
CA GLU A 1 29.42 32.52 9.51
C GLU A 1 27.93 32.17 9.67
N ILE A 2 27.12 32.92 10.44
CA ILE A 2 25.69 32.59 10.63
C ILE A 2 24.93 32.56 9.29
N SER A 3 25.05 33.62 8.47
CA SER A 3 24.37 33.69 7.17
C SER A 3 24.78 32.59 6.17
N GLN A 4 25.97 31.99 6.31
CA GLN A 4 26.38 30.85 5.49
C GLN A 4 25.73 29.55 5.99
N LYS A 5 25.62 29.39 7.32
CA LYS A 5 24.92 28.25 7.92
C LYS A 5 23.42 28.28 7.60
N ASP A 6 22.79 29.47 7.59
CA ASP A 6 21.37 29.61 7.21
C ASP A 6 21.13 29.20 5.76
N ALA A 7 22.04 29.55 4.85
CA ALA A 7 21.96 29.13 3.45
C ALA A 7 22.12 27.61 3.29
N GLU A 8 23.03 26.99 4.04
CA GLU A 8 23.23 25.54 4.03
C GLU A 8 22.01 24.78 4.59
N ILE A 9 21.38 25.31 5.66
CA ILE A 9 20.15 24.73 6.23
C ILE A 9 19.01 24.78 5.21
N SER A 10 18.80 25.93 4.56
CA SER A 10 17.75 26.09 3.56
C SER A 10 17.91 25.14 2.36
N GLN A 11 19.16 24.85 1.96
CA GLN A 11 19.44 23.84 0.94
C GLN A 11 19.03 22.44 1.41
N LYS A 12 19.39 22.05 2.65
CA LYS A 12 19.01 20.74 3.20
C LYS A 12 17.50 20.59 3.36
N ASP A 13 16.78 21.64 3.76
CA ASP A 13 15.31 21.60 3.84
C ASP A 13 14.66 21.36 2.47
N THR A 14 15.25 21.94 1.42
CA THR A 14 14.81 21.71 0.03
C THR A 14 15.06 20.26 -0.38
N GLU A 15 16.24 19.71 -0.08
CA GLU A 15 16.57 18.30 -0.37
C GLU A 15 15.67 17.32 0.41
N ILE A 16 15.35 17.61 1.67
CA ILE A 16 14.43 16.81 2.48
C ILE A 16 13.03 16.80 1.86
N SER A 17 12.52 17.97 1.48
CA SER A 17 11.20 18.09 0.84
C SER A 17 11.10 17.31 -0.49
N GLN A 18 12.19 17.28 -1.26
CA GLN A 18 12.26 16.46 -2.48
C GLN A 18 12.21 14.97 -2.14
N LYS A 19 12.97 14.52 -1.14
CA LYS A 19 12.94 13.12 -0.69
C LYS A 19 11.58 12.70 -0.14
N ASP A 20 10.90 13.55 0.61
CA ASP A 20 9.55 13.27 1.11
C ASP A 20 8.54 13.09 -0.03
N THR A 21 8.69 13.87 -1.11
CA THR A 21 7.89 13.71 -2.32
C THR A 21 8.17 12.37 -3.00
N GLU A 22 9.44 11.97 -3.13
CA GLU A 22 9.82 10.67 -3.70
C GLU A 22 9.31 9.48 -2.86
N ILE A 23 9.38 9.59 -1.53
CA ILE A 23 8.85 8.57 -0.61
C ILE A 23 7.34 8.44 -0.80
N SER A 24 6.61 9.55 -0.85
CA SER A 24 5.16 9.55 -1.09
C SER A 24 4.79 8.88 -2.42
N GLN A 25 5.58 9.11 -3.48
CA GLN A 25 5.38 8.44 -4.76
C GLN A 25 5.63 6.93 -4.69
N LYS A 26 6.67 6.50 -3.96
CA LYS A 26 6.96 5.07 -3.73
C LYS A 26 5.85 4.39 -2.94
N ASP A 27 5.29 5.05 -1.93
CA ASP A 27 4.17 4.50 -1.15
C ASP A 27 2.92 4.25 -2.03
N VAL A 28 2.62 5.18 -2.95
CA VAL A 28 1.55 5.00 -3.94
C VAL A 28 1.83 3.80 -4.85
N GLN A 29 3.06 3.65 -5.34
CA GLN A 29 3.45 2.54 -6.21
C GLN A 29 3.36 1.18 -5.47
N ILE A 30 3.79 1.13 -4.22
CA ILE A 30 3.70 -0.08 -3.39
C ILE A 30 2.24 -0.46 -3.17
N LYS A 31 1.38 0.51 -2.84
CA LYS A 31 -0.07 0.27 -2.70
C LYS A 31 -0.67 -0.30 -3.99
N GLN A 32 -0.35 0.29 -5.15
CA GLN A 32 -0.84 -0.20 -6.44
C GLN A 32 -0.36 -1.62 -6.75
N ALA A 33 0.91 -1.93 -6.47
CA ALA A 33 1.47 -3.26 -6.69
C ALA A 33 0.81 -4.32 -5.80
N LEU A 34 0.53 -3.98 -4.53
CA LEU A 34 -0.17 -4.88 -3.62
C LEU A 34 -1.62 -5.12 -4.07
N LEU A 35 -2.35 -4.08 -4.48
CA LEU A 35 -3.71 -4.23 -4.99
C LEU A 35 -3.75 -5.15 -6.23
N LEU A 36 -2.81 -5.00 -7.16
CA LEU A 36 -2.70 -5.88 -8.32
C LEU A 36 -2.38 -7.33 -7.92
N ALA A 37 -1.46 -7.52 -6.96
CA ALA A 37 -1.13 -8.84 -6.44
C ALA A 37 -2.34 -9.52 -5.78
N ILE A 38 -3.17 -8.75 -5.06
CA ILE A 38 -4.41 -9.23 -4.47
C ILE A 38 -5.41 -9.65 -5.55
N GLU A 39 -5.64 -8.78 -6.54
CA GLU A 39 -6.55 -9.05 -7.66
C GLU A 39 -6.16 -10.34 -8.38
N MET A 40 -4.87 -10.48 -8.74
CA MET A 40 -4.37 -11.70 -9.39
C MET A 40 -4.47 -12.92 -8.49
N GLY A 41 -4.09 -12.80 -7.21
CA GLY A 41 -4.15 -13.90 -6.25
C GLY A 41 -5.57 -14.43 -6.06
N PHE A 42 -6.56 -13.54 -6.00
CA PHE A 42 -7.96 -13.93 -5.93
C PHE A 42 -8.47 -14.51 -7.22
N LYS A 43 -8.16 -13.90 -8.37
CA LYS A 43 -8.55 -14.45 -9.67
C LYS A 43 -8.08 -15.89 -9.86
N LEU A 44 -6.83 -16.16 -9.46
CA LEU A 44 -6.24 -17.49 -9.56
C LEU A 44 -6.87 -18.51 -8.61
N LYS A 45 -7.30 -18.08 -7.42
CA LYS A 45 -7.80 -18.98 -6.37
C LYS A 45 -9.32 -19.16 -6.39
N PHE A 46 -10.08 -18.11 -6.69
CA PHE A 46 -11.54 -18.04 -6.52
C PHE A 46 -12.29 -17.74 -7.82
N GLY A 47 -11.63 -17.73 -8.99
CA GLY A 47 -12.29 -17.37 -10.24
C GLY A 47 -12.77 -15.92 -10.20
N ASP A 48 -14.00 -15.61 -10.64
CA ASP A 48 -14.57 -14.25 -10.65
C ASP A 48 -15.42 -13.91 -9.40
N GLU A 49 -15.47 -14.80 -8.39
CA GLU A 49 -16.31 -14.63 -7.19
C GLU A 49 -15.85 -13.49 -6.25
N TYR A 50 -14.69 -12.90 -6.53
CA TYR A 50 -14.02 -11.87 -5.71
C TYR A 50 -14.32 -10.42 -6.15
N VAL A 51 -15.04 -10.20 -7.25
CA VAL A 51 -15.27 -8.86 -7.81
C VAL A 51 -15.94 -7.92 -6.79
N GLY A 52 -16.85 -8.45 -5.95
CA GLY A 52 -17.52 -7.67 -4.91
C GLY A 52 -16.57 -7.16 -3.82
N ILE A 53 -15.54 -7.93 -3.47
CA ILE A 53 -14.63 -7.62 -2.36
C ILE A 53 -13.48 -6.69 -2.79
N LEU A 54 -13.17 -6.63 -4.09
CA LEU A 54 -12.13 -5.75 -4.63
C LEU A 54 -12.38 -4.28 -4.32
N SER A 55 -13.65 -3.85 -4.37
CA SER A 55 -14.01 -2.47 -4.05
C SER A 55 -13.71 -2.16 -2.58
N GLU A 56 -14.02 -3.09 -1.66
CA GLU A 56 -13.71 -2.97 -0.23
C GLU A 56 -12.19 -2.85 -0.01
N ILE A 57 -11.40 -3.73 -0.64
CA ILE A 57 -9.94 -3.78 -0.48
C ILE A 57 -9.25 -2.55 -1.11
N SER A 58 -9.75 -2.04 -2.23
CA SER A 58 -9.20 -0.84 -2.87
C SER A 58 -9.25 0.41 -1.99
N ALA A 59 -10.21 0.47 -1.07
CA ALA A 59 -10.37 1.56 -0.11
C ALA A 59 -9.36 1.49 1.06
N ILE A 60 -8.66 0.38 1.24
CA ILE A 60 -7.66 0.20 2.30
C ILE A 60 -6.44 1.08 2.01
N ASN A 61 -6.07 1.95 2.96
CA ASN A 61 -4.86 2.76 2.89
C ASN A 61 -3.67 2.16 3.65
N ASP A 62 -3.92 1.21 4.56
CA ASP A 62 -2.86 0.54 5.30
C ASP A 62 -2.15 -0.49 4.42
N VAL A 63 -0.93 -0.14 4.01
CA VAL A 63 -0.05 -0.98 3.19
C VAL A 63 0.31 -2.30 3.88
N LYS A 64 0.47 -2.30 5.20
CA LYS A 64 0.79 -3.54 5.96
C LYS A 64 -0.40 -4.48 6.00
N LEU A 65 -1.61 -3.93 6.06
CA LEU A 65 -2.82 -4.73 5.94
C LEU A 65 -2.95 -5.34 4.55
N LEU A 66 -2.68 -4.57 3.48
CA LEU A 66 -2.66 -5.09 2.11
C LEU A 66 -1.60 -6.20 1.94
N GLU A 67 -0.40 -6.03 2.49
CA GLU A 67 0.64 -7.07 2.50
C GLU A 67 0.19 -8.33 3.25
N ARG A 68 -0.47 -8.18 4.40
CA ARG A 68 -1.06 -9.29 5.14
C ARG A 68 -2.12 -10.02 4.30
N ILE A 69 -2.98 -9.30 3.59
CA ILE A 69 -3.97 -9.92 2.70
C ILE A 69 -3.25 -10.76 1.64
N VAL A 70 -2.27 -10.19 0.92
CA VAL A 70 -1.48 -10.91 -0.11
C VAL A 70 -0.88 -12.21 0.44
N THR A 71 -0.24 -12.15 1.61
CA THR A 71 0.43 -13.31 2.21
C THR A 71 -0.54 -14.39 2.69
N GLN A 72 -1.79 -14.03 3.02
CA GLN A 72 -2.80 -14.97 3.48
C GLN A 72 -3.69 -15.54 2.36
N ILE A 73 -3.67 -14.95 1.14
CA ILE A 73 -4.44 -15.47 -0.01
C ILE A 73 -4.30 -16.99 -0.18
N PRO A 74 -3.11 -17.61 -0.08
CA PRO A 74 -2.98 -19.06 -0.25
C PRO A 74 -3.70 -19.89 0.84
N GLN A 75 -3.95 -19.33 2.02
CA GLN A 75 -4.50 -20.04 3.19
C GLN A 75 -6.00 -19.84 3.40
N ILE A 76 -6.56 -18.69 2.99
CA ILE A 76 -7.99 -18.40 3.15
C ILE A 76 -8.86 -19.34 2.31
N SER A 77 -9.93 -19.89 2.87
CA SER A 77 -10.80 -20.85 2.18
C SER A 77 -12.10 -20.22 1.66
N SER A 78 -12.45 -19.02 2.14
CA SER A 78 -13.66 -18.31 1.71
C SER A 78 -13.51 -16.79 1.78
N MET A 79 -14.42 -16.06 1.13
CA MET A 79 -14.49 -14.60 1.19
C MET A 79 -14.85 -14.09 2.59
N ASP A 80 -15.63 -14.85 3.36
CA ASP A 80 -15.97 -14.47 4.74
C ASP A 80 -14.77 -14.55 5.68
N GLU A 81 -13.88 -15.53 5.47
CA GLU A 81 -12.61 -15.63 6.20
C GLU A 81 -11.68 -14.46 5.85
N LEU A 82 -11.64 -14.08 4.56
CA LEU A 82 -10.90 -12.91 4.10
C LEU A 82 -11.41 -11.61 4.73
N ARG A 83 -12.73 -11.38 4.79
CA ARG A 83 -13.30 -10.17 5.42
C ARG A 83 -12.84 -9.98 6.86
N LYS A 84 -12.73 -11.07 7.62
CA LYS A 84 -12.24 -11.03 9.01
C LYS A 84 -10.83 -10.45 9.13
N LEU A 85 -10.01 -10.48 8.08
CA LEU A 85 -8.65 -9.93 8.13
C LEU A 85 -8.60 -8.41 8.23
N TYR A 86 -9.66 -7.71 7.81
CA TYR A 86 -9.72 -6.25 7.77
C TYR A 86 -11.00 -5.66 8.38
N SER A 87 -11.78 -6.47 9.10
CA SER A 87 -13.03 -6.06 9.76
C SER A 87 -12.88 -5.73 11.25
N GLU A 88 -11.65 -5.59 11.76
CA GLU A 88 -11.37 -5.13 13.13
C GLU A 88 -11.25 -3.60 13.22
#